data_AF-A0A1M4Y749-F1
#
_entry.id   AF-A0A1M4Y749-F1
#
_cell.length_a   1.000
_cell.length_b   1.000
_cell.length_c   1.000
_cell.angle_alpha   90.00
_cell.angle_beta   90.00
_cell.angle_gamma   90.00
#
_symmetry.space_group_name_H-M   'P 1'
#
loop_
_entity.id
_entity.type
_entity.pdbx_description
1 polymer ?
#
loop_
_entity_poly.entity_id
_entity_poly.type
_entity_poly.pdbx_seq_one_letter_code
_entity_poly.pdbx_strand_id
1 'polypeptide(L)' 'MAKLTQKDVENNVFKQAYDGEELRRAKYAYLSKTVKDKRLKKIFKVFEMTAQSHLAELRQEMQKLDIK' A
#
# COMPACT_ATOMS: atom_id res chain seq x y z
N MET A 1 0.22 6.58 -31.40
CA MET A 1 0.06 6.31 -29.95
C MET A 1 0.14 4.82 -29.74
N ALA A 2 1.10 4.32 -28.97
CA ALA A 2 1.13 2.89 -28.64
C ALA A 2 -0.12 2.56 -27.82
N LYS A 3 -0.92 1.60 -28.27
CA LYS A 3 -2.05 1.10 -27.48
C LYS A 3 -1.47 0.28 -26.33
N LEU A 4 -1.77 0.67 -25.10
CA LEU A 4 -1.41 -0.12 -23.92
C LEU A 4 -2.04 -1.51 -24.05
N THR A 5 -1.26 -2.54 -23.74
CA THR A 5 -1.82 -3.88 -23.60
C THR A 5 -2.60 -3.99 -22.29
N GLN A 6 -3.49 -4.97 -22.18
CA GLN A 6 -4.18 -5.24 -20.92
C GLN A 6 -3.19 -5.49 -19.76
N LYS A 7 -2.08 -6.20 -20.04
CA LYS A 7 -1.00 -6.45 -19.06
C LYS A 7 -0.33 -5.14 -18.61
N ASP A 8 -0.15 -4.16 -19.50
CA ASP A 8 0.44 -2.87 -19.13
C ASP A 8 -0.48 -2.07 -18.20
N VAL A 9 -1.79 -2.12 -18.45
CA VAL A 9 -2.80 -1.48 -17.59
C VAL A 9 -2.82 -2.14 -16.21
N GLU A 10 -2.86 -3.47 -16.17
CA GLU A 10 -2.83 -4.24 -14.91
C GLU A 10 -1.55 -3.95 -14.12
N ASN A 11 -0.38 -4.01 -14.78
CA ASN A 11 0.91 -3.68 -14.16
C ASN A 11 0.88 -2.28 -13.52
N ASN A 12 0.39 -1.28 -14.24
CA ASN A 12 0.35 0.08 -13.74
C ASN A 12 -0.60 0.24 -12.55
N VAL A 13 -1.77 -0.40 -12.59
CA VAL A 13 -2.74 -0.37 -11.49
C VAL A 13 -2.16 -1.01 -10.23
N PHE A 14 -1.54 -2.19 -10.35
CA PHE A 14 -0.92 -2.86 -9.20
C PHE A 14 0.24 -2.05 -8.60
N LYS A 15 1.10 -1.44 -9.44
CA LYS A 15 2.15 -0.52 -8.97
C LYS A 15 1.58 0.67 -8.21
N GLN A 16 0.60 1.36 -8.80
CA GLN A 16 -0.02 2.51 -8.16
C GLN A 16 -0.68 2.14 -6.82
N ALA A 17 -1.31 0.97 -6.75
CA ALA A 17 -1.88 0.47 -5.50
C ALA A 17 -0.79 0.18 -4.45
N TYR A 18 0.30 -0.47 -4.86
CA TYR A 18 1.43 -0.80 -3.98
C TYR A 18 2.10 0.47 -3.43
N ASP A 19 2.45 1.41 -4.30
CA ASP A 19 3.05 2.70 -3.91
C ASP A 19 2.11 3.49 -2.99
N GLY A 20 0.81 3.47 -3.29
CA GLY A 20 -0.22 4.08 -2.45
C GLY A 20 -0.28 3.49 -1.04
N GLU A 21 -0.20 2.17 -0.90
CA GLU A 21 -0.17 1.52 0.41
C GLU A 21 1.15 1.74 1.15
N GLU A 22 2.29 1.80 0.46
CA GLU A 22 3.57 2.16 1.08
C GLU A 22 3.53 3.56 1.69
N LEU A 23 2.99 4.54 0.96
CA LEU A 23 2.79 5.90 1.45
C LEU A 23 1.83 5.94 2.64
N ARG A 24 0.73 5.19 2.59
CA ARG A 24 -0.22 5.09 3.72
C ARG A 24 0.44 4.50 4.96
N ARG A 25 1.17 3.39 4.82
CA ARG A 25 1.93 2.76 5.91
C ARG A 25 2.88 3.76 6.56
N ALA A 26 3.70 4.43 5.75
CA ALA A 26 4.67 5.42 6.25
C ALA A 26 3.98 6.59 6.97
N LYS A 27 2.88 7.11 6.40
CA LYS A 27 2.08 8.18 7.01
C LYS A 27 1.54 7.77 8.38
N TYR A 28 0.92 6.59 8.49
CA TYR A 28 0.35 6.14 9.76
C TYR A 28 1.41 5.78 10.79
N ALA A 29 2.55 5.23 10.37
CA ALA A 29 3.71 5.02 11.23
C ALA A 29 4.24 6.34 11.81
N TYR A 30 4.31 7.39 11.00
CA TYR A 30 4.70 8.72 11.46
C TYR A 30 3.67 9.32 12.44
N LEU A 31 2.37 9.25 12.10
CA LEU A 31 1.30 9.78 12.94
C LEU A 31 1.21 9.06 14.29
N SER A 32 1.40 7.74 14.32
CA SER A 32 1.38 6.95 15.55
C SER A 32 2.54 7.31 16.50
N LYS A 33 3.66 7.80 15.97
CA LYS A 33 4.82 8.25 16.75
C LYS A 33 4.68 9.69 17.24
N THR A 34 4.00 10.55 16.49
CA THR A 34 3.95 12.00 16.76
C THR A 34 2.72 12.45 17.54
N VAL A 35 1.59 11.74 17.44
CA VAL A 35 0.37 12.10 18.17
C VAL A 35 0.49 11.81 19.67
N LYS A 36 0.08 12.76 20.51
CA LYS A 36 0.08 12.63 21.97
C LYS A 36 -1.13 11.85 22.50
N ASP A 37 -2.27 11.98 21.83
CA ASP A 37 -3.50 11.28 22.22
C ASP A 37 -3.35 9.75 22.08
N LYS A 38 -3.61 9.03 23.17
CA LYS A 38 -3.42 7.57 23.25
C LYS A 38 -4.37 6.80 22.34
N ARG A 39 -5.61 7.30 22.15
CA ARG A 39 -6.62 6.63 21.31
C ARG A 39 -6.25 6.78 19.85
N LEU A 40 -5.88 7.99 19.41
CA LEU A 40 -5.39 8.26 18.07
C LEU A 40 -4.11 7.47 17.75
N LYS A 41 -3.18 7.38 18.71
CA LYS A 41 -1.98 6.54 18.56
C LYS A 41 -2.33 5.08 18.26
N LYS A 42 -3.30 4.52 18.98
CA LYS A 42 -3.76 3.14 18.74
C LYS A 42 -4.41 3.00 17.37
N ILE A 43 -5.26 3.95 16.97
CA ILE A 43 -5.91 3.95 15.64
C ILE A 43 -4.86 3.99 14.52
N PHE A 44 -3.87 4.89 14.60
CA PHE A 44 -2.83 4.97 13.57
C PHE A 44 -1.96 3.72 13.52
N LYS A 45 -1.68 3.07 14.66
CA LYS A 45 -1.01 1.76 14.64
C LYS A 45 -1.83 0.68 13.93
N VAL A 46 -3.14 0.66 14.15
CA VAL A 46 -4.02 -0.28 13.42
C VAL A 46 -3.96 0.01 11.92
N PHE A 47 -4.05 1.26 11.50
CA PHE A 47 -3.96 1.62 10.08
C PHE A 47 -2.61 1.30 9.45
N GLU A 48 -1.51 1.51 10.19
CA GLU A 48 -0.17 1.08 9.76
C GLU A 48 -0.12 -0.44 9.52
N MET A 49 -0.64 -1.23 10.46
CA MET A 49 -0.69 -2.69 10.34
C MET A 49 -1.59 -3.14 9.18
N THR A 50 -2.75 -2.50 9.00
CA THR A 50 -3.65 -2.81 7.87
C THR A 50 -2.98 -2.52 6.52
N ALA A 51 -2.32 -1.37 6.37
CA ALA A 51 -1.57 -1.05 5.16
C ALA A 51 -0.42 -2.05 4.91
N GLN A 52 0.24 -2.53 5.97
CA GLN A 52 1.25 -3.57 5.86
C GLN A 52 0.67 -4.91 5.38
N SER A 53 -0.53 -5.30 5.84
CA SER A 53 -1.22 -6.50 5.34
C SER A 53 -1.58 -6.35 3.85
N HIS A 54 -2.14 -5.21 3.45
CA HIS A 54 -2.45 -4.95 2.04
C HIS A 54 -1.21 -5.01 1.14
N LEU A 55 -0.05 -4.49 1.60
CA LEU A 55 1.20 -4.60 0.85
C LEU A 55 1.64 -6.06 0.67
N ALA A 56 1.42 -6.92 1.67
CA ALA A 56 1.72 -8.34 1.57
C ALA A 56 0.80 -9.04 0.55
N GLU A 57 -0.50 -8.74 0.58
CA GLU A 57 -1.48 -9.24 -0.38
C GLU A 57 -1.16 -8.77 -1.81
N LEU A 58 -0.92 -7.47 -2.00
CA LEU A 58 -0.53 -6.91 -3.29
C LEU A 58 0.76 -7.55 -3.82
N ARG A 59 1.76 -7.75 -2.96
CA ARG A 59 3.01 -8.42 -3.38
C ARG A 59 2.76 -9.87 -3.81
N GLN A 60 1.89 -10.61 -3.12
CA GLN A 60 1.54 -11.97 -3.50
C GLN A 60 0.81 -12.00 -4.85
N GLU A 61 -0.17 -11.11 -5.06
CA GLU A 61 -0.90 -11.04 -6.33
C GLU A 61 0.00 -10.59 -7.49
N MET A 62 0.88 -9.60 -7.27
CA MET A 62 1.86 -9.18 -8.27
C MET A 62 2.80 -10.33 -8.67
N GLN A 63 3.24 -11.15 -7.71
CA GLN A 63 4.06 -12.32 -7.99
C GLN A 63 3.31 -13.37 -8.83
N LYS A 64 2.03 -13.64 -8.51
CA LYS A 64 1.19 -14.59 -9.27
C LYS A 64 0.98 -14.14 -10.72
N LEU A 65 0.85 -12.83 -10.94
CA LEU A 65 0.56 -12.23 -12.24
C LEU A 65 1.83 -11.89 -13.04
N ASP A 66 3.03 -12.21 -12.54
CA ASP A 66 4.32 -11.85 -13.14
C ASP A 66 4.42 -10.32 -13.40
N ILE A 67 3.94 -9.54 -12.43
CA ILE A 67 3.99 -8.09 -12.40
C ILE A 67 5.25 -7.68 -11.65
N LYS A 68 6.16 -6.99 -12.35
CA LYS A 68 7.39 -6.43 -11.77
C LYS A 68 7.18 -5.01 -11.31
#